data_AF-A0A218P0L5-F1
#
_entry.id   AF-A0A218P0L5-F1
#
_cell.length_a   1.000
_cell.length_b   1.000
_cell.length_c   1.000
_cell.angle_alpha   90.00
_cell.angle_beta   90.00
_cell.angle_gamma   90.00
#
_symmetry.space_group_name_H-M   'P 1'
#
loop_
_entity.id
_entity.type
_entity.pdbx_description
1 polymer ?
#
loop_
_entity_poly.entity_id
_entity_poly.type
_entity_poly.pdbx_seq_one_letter_code
_entity_poly.pdbx_strand_id
1 'polypeptide(L)'
;MRRMITVIVLALLFSQYVGATSIAIDVSHEEGTVALVSPIVDPTTGRVVAEGIIPTLSWYDWGYIGYGPELGEAGVRHLGDDINYEALKGVDVLIIGQPRKNFSSQEIEAILKWFSEGGKVLWIAGDCDRKESAYIQRNVNELLSAIPNVRLRMDYATATDTFSNAGESSYVSGFVRVDLKTPDAAILNKGYHVEIGKVLFHTPGVLAWVDEKGKWHPLIAGAVPEGVYRIVMTSSNGMIEDNYAPEARAYRAWNRGLFTLLAAEFVKFPNGAGSVLIVSGESPYGSPVPIWVNRYGNYIFDGQQFVTNLLRWAILEASKLPKAETTTTSTTRSTTTTTTTQKTSSTTHTAISTTTTSTPKEETVTHTTTTPQKESSLPGRLVWIVGLLVVIGAAILVVLILRRP
;
A
#
# COMPACT_ATOMS: atom_id res chain seq x y z
N MET A 1 35.08 15.48 29.12
CA MET A 1 34.19 16.36 28.31
C MET A 1 34.04 15.99 26.83
N ARG A 2 35.06 15.46 26.14
CA ARG A 2 34.95 15.13 24.69
C ARG A 2 34.09 13.91 24.30
N ARG A 3 33.64 13.06 25.25
CA ARG A 3 32.82 11.87 24.95
C ARG A 3 31.31 12.06 25.12
N MET A 4 30.84 13.14 25.78
CA MET A 4 29.40 13.44 25.90
C MET A 4 28.85 14.20 24.68
N ILE A 5 29.69 14.94 23.96
CA ILE A 5 29.27 15.73 22.79
C ILE A 5 28.96 14.80 21.59
N THR A 6 29.63 13.66 21.47
CA THR A 6 29.42 12.72 20.35
C THR A 6 28.09 11.96 20.43
N VAL A 7 27.56 11.69 21.63
CA VAL A 7 26.29 10.95 21.80
C VAL A 7 25.08 11.85 21.57
N ILE A 8 25.18 13.14 21.92
CA ILE A 8 24.10 14.12 21.72
C ILE A 8 24.00 14.53 20.24
N VAL A 9 25.11 14.57 19.50
CA VAL A 9 25.10 14.84 18.05
C VAL A 9 24.56 13.66 17.24
N LEU A 10 24.72 12.41 17.69
CA LEU A 10 24.12 11.25 17.02
C LEU A 10 22.59 11.22 17.22
N ALA A 11 22.08 11.55 18.41
CA ALA A 11 20.65 11.59 18.68
C ALA A 11 19.91 12.74 17.95
N LEU A 12 20.57 13.88 17.78
CA LEU A 12 20.00 15.06 17.11
C LEU A 12 20.08 14.99 15.57
N LEU A 13 20.95 14.16 15.00
CA LEU A 13 20.99 13.93 13.55
C LEU A 13 19.99 12.88 13.05
N PHE A 14 19.45 12.03 13.94
CA PHE A 14 18.34 11.11 13.63
C PHE A 14 16.97 11.63 14.08
N SER A 15 16.90 12.78 14.77
CA SER A 15 15.63 13.37 15.23
C SER A 15 14.98 14.32 14.23
N GLN A 16 15.41 14.32 12.96
CA GLN A 16 14.67 14.99 11.89
C GLN A 16 13.52 14.07 11.48
N TYR A 17 12.43 14.13 12.25
CA TYR A 17 11.07 13.70 11.91
C TYR A 17 10.96 12.69 10.75
N VAL A 18 11.43 11.46 10.96
CA VAL A 18 10.85 10.34 10.21
C VAL A 18 9.51 10.09 10.87
N GLY A 19 8.45 10.70 10.33
CA GLY A 19 7.09 10.33 10.71
C GLY A 19 6.92 8.81 10.59
N ALA A 20 6.08 8.21 11.42
CA ALA A 20 5.78 6.80 11.25
C ALA A 20 5.24 6.56 9.83
N THR A 21 5.68 5.48 9.18
CA THR A 21 5.19 5.13 7.84
C THR A 21 3.68 4.97 7.87
N SER A 22 2.98 5.64 6.96
CA SER A 22 1.52 5.58 6.90
C SER A 22 1.04 4.45 6.01
N ILE A 23 0.16 3.58 6.54
CA ILE A 23 -0.44 2.46 5.82
C ILE A 23 -1.95 2.66 5.75
N ALA A 24 -2.51 2.59 4.55
CA ALA A 24 -3.95 2.54 4.30
C ALA A 24 -4.39 1.11 3.97
N ILE A 25 -5.50 0.70 4.57
CA ILE A 25 -6.23 -0.52 4.23
C ILE A 25 -7.49 -0.14 3.44
N ASP A 26 -7.73 -0.85 2.33
CA ASP A 26 -8.98 -0.73 1.59
C ASP A 26 -10.07 -1.64 2.16
N VAL A 27 -11.26 -1.08 2.43
CA VAL A 27 -12.48 -1.84 2.70
C VAL A 27 -13.67 -1.29 1.90
N SER A 28 -13.43 -0.41 0.91
CA SER A 28 -14.50 0.18 0.09
C SER A 28 -15.00 -0.77 -1.00
N HIS A 29 -14.23 -1.83 -1.32
CA HIS A 29 -14.57 -2.82 -2.35
C HIS A 29 -15.10 -4.14 -1.78
N GLU A 30 -15.72 -4.08 -0.60
CA GLU A 30 -16.29 -5.21 0.16
C GLU A 30 -15.25 -6.25 0.62
N GLU A 31 -14.02 -5.82 0.86
CA GLU A 31 -13.06 -6.58 1.64
C GLU A 31 -13.59 -6.82 3.06
N GLY A 32 -13.34 -8.01 3.60
CA GLY A 32 -13.56 -8.25 5.02
C GLY A 32 -12.53 -7.52 5.89
N THR A 33 -12.78 -7.46 7.19
CA THR A 33 -11.90 -6.83 8.19
C THR A 33 -11.22 -7.83 9.12
N VAL A 34 -11.43 -9.13 8.89
CA VAL A 34 -10.79 -10.22 9.63
C VAL A 34 -9.28 -9.97 9.68
N ALA A 35 -8.66 -10.22 10.84
CA ALA A 35 -7.25 -9.95 11.14
C ALA A 35 -6.85 -8.49 11.34
N LEU A 36 -7.67 -7.47 11.03
CA LEU A 36 -7.20 -6.08 11.12
C LEU A 36 -7.02 -5.62 12.58
N VAL A 37 -8.10 -5.62 13.36
CA VAL A 37 -8.10 -5.09 14.73
C VAL A 37 -8.31 -6.18 15.78
N SER A 38 -9.22 -7.11 15.51
CA SER A 38 -9.55 -8.19 16.45
C SER A 38 -8.59 -9.37 16.29
N PRO A 39 -8.24 -10.06 17.40
CA PRO A 39 -7.53 -11.31 17.31
C PRO A 39 -8.37 -12.36 16.58
N ILE A 40 -7.71 -13.24 15.84
CA ILE A 40 -8.32 -14.43 15.24
C ILE A 40 -8.28 -15.54 16.28
N VAL A 41 -9.44 -16.12 16.55
CA VAL A 41 -9.61 -17.20 17.52
C VAL A 41 -10.00 -18.48 16.77
N ASP A 42 -9.32 -19.58 17.06
CA ASP A 42 -9.73 -20.90 16.59
C ASP A 42 -11.05 -21.29 17.25
N PRO A 43 -12.14 -21.49 16.49
CA PRO A 43 -13.45 -21.76 17.05
C PRO A 43 -13.54 -23.12 17.75
N THR A 44 -12.63 -24.06 17.46
CA THR A 44 -12.59 -25.40 18.05
C THR A 44 -11.89 -25.39 19.39
N THR A 45 -10.76 -24.68 19.48
CA THR A 45 -9.90 -24.70 20.68
C THR A 45 -10.06 -23.48 21.57
N GLY A 46 -10.70 -22.41 21.08
CA GLY A 46 -10.82 -21.12 21.76
C GLY A 46 -9.49 -20.36 21.88
N ARG A 47 -8.42 -20.83 21.22
CA ARG A 47 -7.09 -20.22 21.30
C ARG A 47 -6.97 -19.08 20.29
N VAL A 48 -6.31 -18.00 20.69
CA VAL A 48 -5.86 -16.97 19.76
C VAL A 48 -4.81 -17.57 18.82
N VAL A 49 -5.07 -17.54 17.52
CA VAL A 49 -4.17 -18.04 16.46
C VAL A 49 -3.41 -16.92 15.75
N ALA A 50 -3.90 -15.69 15.87
CA ALA A 50 -3.16 -14.47 15.54
C ALA A 50 -3.77 -13.27 16.28
N GLU A 51 -2.94 -12.31 16.67
CA GLU A 51 -3.40 -11.00 17.14
C GLU A 51 -3.87 -10.14 15.95
N GLY A 52 -4.53 -9.01 16.17
CA GLY A 52 -4.86 -8.09 15.06
C GLY A 52 -3.59 -7.47 14.44
N ILE A 53 -3.57 -7.25 13.13
CA ILE A 53 -2.48 -6.62 12.36
C ILE A 53 -2.16 -5.24 12.92
N ILE A 54 -3.17 -4.39 13.05
CA ILE A 54 -3.03 -2.99 13.48
C ILE A 54 -2.43 -2.88 14.89
N PRO A 55 -2.95 -3.58 15.92
CA PRO A 55 -2.33 -3.54 17.25
C PRO A 55 -0.94 -4.19 17.28
N THR A 56 -0.71 -5.25 16.50
CA THR A 56 0.60 -5.93 16.44
C THR A 56 1.67 -5.06 15.78
N LEU A 57 1.29 -4.33 14.73
CA LEU A 57 2.17 -3.44 13.96
C LEU A 57 1.89 -1.97 14.31
N SER A 58 1.73 -1.68 15.60
CA SER A 58 1.35 -0.37 16.14
C SER A 58 2.39 0.74 15.96
N TRP A 59 3.55 0.44 15.39
CA TRP A 59 4.57 1.43 15.01
C TRP A 59 4.32 2.07 13.64
N TYR A 60 3.27 1.65 12.92
CA TYR A 60 2.80 2.31 11.69
C TYR A 60 1.58 3.20 11.98
N ASP A 61 1.44 4.26 11.19
CA ASP A 61 0.25 5.12 11.21
C ASP A 61 -0.83 4.53 10.30
N TRP A 62 -1.80 3.85 10.90
CA TRP A 62 -2.86 3.14 10.18
C TRP A 62 -4.04 4.06 9.83
N GLY A 63 -4.53 3.92 8.60
CA GLY A 63 -5.83 4.44 8.17
C GLY A 63 -6.60 3.42 7.35
N TYR A 64 -7.89 3.68 7.15
CA TYR A 64 -8.76 2.84 6.33
C TYR A 64 -9.63 3.69 5.40
N ILE A 65 -10.00 3.11 4.25
CA ILE A 65 -10.88 3.70 3.24
C ILE A 65 -12.12 2.80 3.13
N GLY A 66 -13.32 3.39 3.17
CA GLY A 66 -14.57 2.64 3.12
C GLY A 66 -15.26 2.44 4.48
N TYR A 67 -16.29 1.60 4.49
CA TYR A 67 -17.10 1.36 5.68
C TYR A 67 -16.56 0.20 6.53
N GLY A 68 -15.94 0.53 7.66
CA GLY A 68 -15.44 -0.43 8.66
C GLY A 68 -15.69 0.08 10.08
N PRO A 69 -16.91 -0.04 10.64
CA PRO A 69 -17.25 0.50 11.96
C PRO A 69 -16.33 -0.01 13.09
N GLU A 70 -15.92 -1.28 13.03
CA GLU A 70 -14.96 -1.89 13.96
C GLU A 70 -13.57 -1.23 13.91
N LEU A 71 -13.15 -0.70 12.75
CA LEU A 71 -11.90 0.05 12.61
C LEU A 71 -12.03 1.43 13.25
N GLY A 72 -13.18 2.08 13.04
CA GLY A 72 -13.51 3.35 13.69
C GLY A 72 -13.61 3.23 15.22
N GLU A 73 -14.26 2.18 15.73
CA GLU A 73 -14.34 1.87 17.15
C GLU A 73 -12.96 1.57 17.77
N ALA A 74 -12.06 0.95 17.00
CA ALA A 74 -10.68 0.72 17.39
C ALA A 74 -9.78 1.99 17.28
N GLY A 75 -10.33 3.12 16.84
CA GLY A 75 -9.61 4.39 16.73
C GLY A 75 -8.68 4.49 15.51
N VAL A 76 -8.85 3.63 14.51
CA VAL A 76 -8.10 3.72 13.25
C VAL A 76 -8.59 4.93 12.46
N ARG A 77 -7.69 5.67 11.81
CA ARG A 77 -8.05 6.90 11.10
C ARG A 77 -8.87 6.59 9.84
N HIS A 78 -10.09 7.08 9.76
CA HIS A 78 -10.87 7.06 8.52
C HIS A 78 -10.29 8.05 7.50
N LEU A 79 -9.95 7.58 6.30
CA LEU A 79 -9.32 8.38 5.24
C LEU A 79 -10.33 8.87 4.18
N GLY A 80 -11.52 8.27 4.12
CA GLY A 80 -12.57 8.59 3.16
C GLY A 80 -13.40 7.36 2.80
N ASP A 81 -14.57 7.59 2.21
CA ASP A 81 -15.51 6.51 1.89
C ASP A 81 -15.09 5.68 0.66
N ASP A 82 -14.37 6.29 -0.29
CA ASP A 82 -13.89 5.66 -1.52
C ASP A 82 -12.41 6.02 -1.77
N ILE A 83 -11.71 5.22 -2.58
CA ILE A 83 -10.32 5.49 -2.94
C ILE A 83 -10.25 6.76 -3.79
N ASN A 84 -9.55 7.78 -3.29
CA ASN A 84 -9.30 9.00 -4.03
C ASN A 84 -7.94 9.58 -3.67
N TYR A 85 -7.47 10.56 -4.46
CA TYR A 85 -6.14 11.12 -4.25
C TYR A 85 -5.98 11.81 -2.88
N GLU A 86 -7.02 12.45 -2.36
CA GLU A 86 -6.96 13.12 -1.06
C GLU A 86 -6.80 12.13 0.10
N ALA A 87 -7.44 10.96 -0.01
CA ALA A 87 -7.25 9.84 0.93
C ALA A 87 -5.81 9.28 0.85
N LEU A 88 -5.22 9.24 -0.34
CA LEU A 88 -3.92 8.59 -0.59
C LEU A 88 -2.69 9.52 -0.46
N LYS A 89 -2.82 10.84 -0.59
CA LYS A 89 -1.66 11.77 -0.69
C LYS A 89 -0.63 11.66 0.44
N GLY A 90 -1.09 11.32 1.65
CA GLY A 90 -0.24 11.15 2.84
C GLY A 90 0.10 9.71 3.17
N VAL A 91 -0.31 8.76 2.34
CA VAL A 91 -0.14 7.31 2.54
C VAL A 91 1.13 6.86 1.83
N ASP A 92 1.91 6.01 2.48
CA ASP A 92 3.12 5.39 1.90
C ASP A 92 2.82 3.99 1.35
N VAL A 93 1.93 3.25 2.01
CA VAL A 93 1.53 1.88 1.64
C VAL A 93 0.01 1.80 1.52
N LEU A 94 -0.49 1.31 0.39
CA LEU A 94 -1.90 0.94 0.21
C LEU A 94 -1.99 -0.58 0.11
N ILE A 95 -2.84 -1.20 0.94
CA ILE A 95 -3.13 -2.63 0.90
C ILE A 95 -4.59 -2.85 0.53
N ILE A 96 -4.80 -3.35 -0.69
CA ILE A 96 -6.08 -3.79 -1.21
C ILE A 96 -6.14 -5.30 -1.05
N GLY A 97 -7.11 -5.79 -0.27
CA GLY A 97 -7.26 -7.20 0.06
C GLY A 97 -7.77 -7.99 -1.14
N GLN A 98 -9.05 -8.36 -1.12
CA GLN A 98 -9.73 -9.08 -2.21
C GLN A 98 -10.86 -8.19 -2.75
N PRO A 99 -10.61 -7.32 -3.74
CA PRO A 99 -11.60 -6.35 -4.20
C PRO A 99 -12.77 -7.05 -4.89
N ARG A 100 -13.90 -7.18 -4.17
CA ARG A 100 -15.11 -7.84 -4.67
C ARG A 100 -15.97 -6.93 -5.54
N LYS A 101 -15.66 -5.64 -5.54
CA LYS A 101 -16.20 -4.67 -6.49
C LYS A 101 -15.14 -4.24 -7.50
N ASN A 102 -15.60 -3.85 -8.68
CA ASN A 102 -14.72 -3.22 -9.66
C ASN A 102 -14.33 -1.84 -9.17
N PHE A 103 -13.09 -1.45 -9.43
CA PHE A 103 -12.66 -0.07 -9.26
C PHE A 103 -13.33 0.81 -10.31
N SER A 104 -13.78 1.98 -9.90
CA SER A 104 -14.16 3.05 -10.82
C SER A 104 -12.93 3.61 -11.55
N SER A 105 -13.16 4.29 -12.68
CA SER A 105 -12.07 4.96 -13.40
C SER A 105 -11.39 6.03 -12.53
N GLN A 106 -12.15 6.71 -11.67
CA GLN A 106 -11.62 7.72 -10.75
C GLN A 106 -10.71 7.11 -9.68
N GLU A 107 -11.05 5.94 -9.14
CA GLU A 107 -10.21 5.23 -8.17
C GLU A 107 -8.93 4.74 -8.82
N ILE A 108 -9.02 4.16 -10.03
CA ILE A 108 -7.85 3.76 -10.82
C ILE A 108 -6.94 4.98 -11.06
N GLU A 109 -7.48 6.10 -11.54
CA GLU A 109 -6.72 7.34 -11.74
C GLU A 109 -6.07 7.86 -10.46
N ALA A 110 -6.77 7.79 -9.32
CA ALA A 110 -6.24 8.19 -8.03
C ALA A 110 -5.05 7.31 -7.60
N ILE A 111 -5.19 5.99 -7.73
CA ILE A 111 -4.12 5.02 -7.44
C ILE A 111 -2.93 5.27 -8.36
N LEU A 112 -3.15 5.44 -9.67
CA LEU A 112 -2.08 5.73 -10.64
C LEU A 112 -1.35 7.02 -10.29
N LYS A 113 -2.09 8.09 -10.00
CA LYS A 113 -1.51 9.38 -9.61
C LYS A 113 -0.65 9.24 -8.37
N TRP A 114 -1.18 8.65 -7.31
CA TRP A 114 -0.45 8.42 -6.05
C TRP A 114 0.78 7.53 -6.24
N PHE A 115 0.62 6.40 -6.93
CA PHE A 115 1.68 5.40 -7.08
C PHE A 115 2.83 5.91 -7.96
N SER A 116 2.54 6.77 -8.94
CA SER A 116 3.53 7.43 -9.82
C SER A 116 4.31 8.58 -9.18
N GLU A 117 3.99 8.99 -7.95
CA GLU A 117 4.82 9.93 -7.18
C GLU A 117 6.16 9.32 -6.76
N GLY A 118 6.24 7.98 -6.74
CA GLY A 118 7.43 7.24 -6.35
C GLY A 118 7.56 7.04 -4.85
N GLY A 119 8.34 6.04 -4.47
CA GLY A 119 8.56 5.64 -3.08
C GLY A 119 7.30 5.16 -2.37
N LYS A 120 6.32 4.64 -3.13
CA LYS A 120 5.08 4.06 -2.63
C LYS A 120 5.11 2.53 -2.66
N VAL A 121 4.25 1.89 -1.88
CA VAL A 121 4.02 0.44 -1.93
C VAL A 121 2.54 0.17 -2.17
N LEU A 122 2.21 -0.49 -3.28
CA LEU A 122 0.87 -1.03 -3.52
C LEU A 122 0.90 -2.53 -3.29
N TRP A 123 0.13 -3.04 -2.34
CA TRP A 123 -0.14 -4.47 -2.21
C TRP A 123 -1.59 -4.73 -2.61
N ILE A 124 -1.81 -5.48 -3.68
CA ILE A 124 -3.13 -5.96 -4.06
C ILE A 124 -3.16 -7.48 -4.02
N ALA A 125 -4.16 -8.07 -3.35
CA ALA A 125 -4.38 -9.50 -3.41
C ALA A 125 -5.52 -9.87 -4.36
N GLY A 126 -5.38 -11.03 -4.96
CA GLY A 126 -6.46 -11.73 -5.62
C GLY A 126 -7.05 -12.79 -4.71
N ASP A 127 -7.90 -13.58 -5.33
CA ASP A 127 -8.50 -14.79 -4.77
C ASP A 127 -8.27 -15.93 -5.78
N CYS A 128 -8.95 -17.05 -5.59
CA CYS A 128 -8.96 -18.20 -6.48
C CYS A 128 -9.98 -18.10 -7.61
N ASP A 129 -9.79 -19.00 -8.57
CA ASP A 129 -10.75 -19.31 -9.61
C ASP A 129 -11.82 -20.29 -9.07
N ARG A 130 -12.78 -19.75 -8.32
CA ARG A 130 -13.99 -20.42 -7.84
C ARG A 130 -15.21 -19.56 -8.13
N LYS A 131 -16.40 -20.16 -8.19
CA LYS A 131 -17.65 -19.51 -8.62
C LYS A 131 -17.89 -18.14 -7.98
N GLU A 132 -17.66 -18.04 -6.68
CA GLU A 132 -17.97 -16.85 -5.88
C GLU A 132 -16.80 -15.84 -5.82
N SER A 133 -15.66 -16.14 -6.46
CA SER A 133 -14.41 -15.36 -6.33
C SER A 133 -13.63 -15.15 -7.63
N ALA A 134 -13.91 -15.89 -8.71
CA ALA A 134 -13.14 -15.84 -9.95
C ALA A 134 -13.11 -14.43 -10.59
N TYR A 135 -14.16 -13.65 -10.37
CA TYR A 135 -14.22 -12.26 -10.83
C TYR A 135 -13.24 -11.34 -10.08
N ILE A 136 -12.81 -11.67 -8.86
CA ILE A 136 -11.83 -10.88 -8.10
C ILE A 136 -10.49 -10.84 -8.86
N GLN A 137 -10.07 -11.95 -9.47
CA GLN A 137 -8.87 -11.98 -10.32
C GLN A 137 -8.98 -11.02 -11.51
N ARG A 138 -10.18 -10.84 -12.06
CA ARG A 138 -10.44 -9.85 -13.12
C ARG A 138 -10.30 -8.43 -12.61
N ASN A 139 -10.88 -8.12 -11.45
CA ASN A 139 -10.81 -6.79 -10.84
C ASN A 139 -9.36 -6.37 -10.54
N VAL A 140 -8.57 -7.31 -10.01
CA VAL A 140 -7.12 -7.13 -9.81
C VAL A 140 -6.43 -6.87 -11.14
N ASN A 141 -6.67 -7.70 -12.16
CA ASN A 141 -6.02 -7.56 -13.46
C ASN A 141 -6.42 -6.28 -14.20
N GLU A 142 -7.61 -5.73 -13.95
CA GLU A 142 -8.07 -4.45 -14.49
C GLU A 142 -7.21 -3.31 -13.94
N LEU A 143 -7.04 -3.22 -12.60
CA LEU A 143 -6.15 -2.24 -11.99
C LEU A 143 -4.70 -2.42 -12.45
N LEU A 144 -4.17 -3.65 -12.41
CA LEU A 144 -2.78 -3.93 -12.82
C LEU A 144 -2.51 -3.58 -14.28
N SER A 145 -3.53 -3.65 -15.14
CA SER A 145 -3.41 -3.29 -16.56
C SER A 145 -3.48 -1.79 -16.82
N ALA A 146 -4.04 -1.01 -15.90
CA ALA A 146 -4.02 0.45 -15.99
C ALA A 146 -2.65 1.03 -15.62
N ILE A 147 -1.87 0.38 -14.76
CA ILE A 147 -0.57 0.90 -14.31
C ILE A 147 0.50 0.71 -15.39
N PRO A 148 1.17 1.78 -15.87
CA PRO A 148 2.20 1.68 -16.87
C PRO A 148 3.35 0.77 -16.46
N ASN A 149 3.88 0.00 -17.41
CA ASN A 149 5.05 -0.89 -17.26
C ASN A 149 4.90 -2.03 -16.24
N VAL A 150 3.72 -2.23 -15.64
CA VAL A 150 3.45 -3.36 -14.74
C VAL A 150 3.21 -4.63 -15.54
N ARG A 151 3.98 -5.67 -15.22
CA ARG A 151 3.90 -6.97 -15.90
C ARG A 151 3.21 -8.04 -15.07
N LEU A 152 3.28 -7.97 -13.74
CA LEU A 152 2.60 -8.94 -12.86
C LEU A 152 1.10 -9.00 -13.14
N ARG A 153 0.53 -10.20 -13.13
CA ARG A 153 -0.90 -10.46 -13.24
C ARG A 153 -1.32 -11.65 -12.38
N MET A 154 -2.59 -11.69 -12.01
CA MET A 154 -3.25 -12.90 -11.52
C MET A 154 -3.65 -13.74 -12.74
N ASP A 155 -3.18 -14.97 -12.86
CA ASP A 155 -3.76 -15.86 -13.86
C ASP A 155 -5.16 -16.29 -13.42
N TYR A 156 -6.02 -16.61 -14.38
CA TYR A 156 -7.39 -17.06 -14.11
C TYR A 156 -7.40 -18.55 -13.76
N ALA A 157 -6.79 -18.86 -12.61
CA ALA A 157 -6.59 -20.21 -12.12
C ALA A 157 -6.39 -20.21 -10.60
N THR A 158 -6.54 -21.39 -10.02
CA THR A 158 -6.24 -21.67 -8.61
C THR A 158 -4.97 -22.51 -8.51
N ALA A 159 -4.07 -22.15 -7.59
CA ALA A 159 -2.96 -23.02 -7.22
C ALA A 159 -3.37 -23.90 -6.02
N THR A 160 -3.20 -25.20 -6.14
CA THR A 160 -3.39 -26.18 -5.05
C THR A 160 -2.08 -26.92 -4.78
N ASP A 161 -1.99 -27.61 -3.65
CA ASP A 161 -0.85 -28.47 -3.31
C ASP A 161 -1.33 -29.70 -2.53
N THR A 162 -1.25 -30.88 -3.13
CA THR A 162 -1.81 -32.11 -2.52
C THR A 162 -0.99 -32.65 -1.35
N PHE A 163 0.23 -32.13 -1.11
CA PHE A 163 1.13 -32.63 -0.06
C PHE A 163 1.46 -31.56 0.99
N SER A 164 1.75 -30.33 0.56
CA SER A 164 2.07 -29.21 1.45
C SER A 164 0.85 -28.33 1.63
N ASN A 165 -0.07 -28.79 2.48
CA ASN A 165 -1.32 -28.08 2.75
C ASN A 165 -1.78 -28.23 4.21
N ALA A 166 -2.86 -27.52 4.55
CA ALA A 166 -3.49 -27.49 5.85
C ALA A 166 -4.77 -28.35 5.92
N GLY A 167 -4.74 -29.56 5.36
CA GLY A 167 -5.84 -30.55 5.43
C GLY A 167 -6.68 -30.65 4.16
N GLU A 168 -6.62 -29.66 3.27
CA GLU A 168 -7.24 -29.66 1.94
C GLU A 168 -6.21 -29.16 0.92
N SER A 169 -6.18 -29.70 -0.30
CA SER A 169 -5.21 -29.29 -1.33
C SER A 169 -5.26 -27.80 -1.65
N SER A 170 -6.41 -27.16 -1.47
CA SER A 170 -6.60 -25.73 -1.68
C SER A 170 -6.08 -24.85 -0.53
N TYR A 171 -5.79 -25.42 0.64
CA TYR A 171 -5.25 -24.69 1.81
C TYR A 171 -3.73 -24.78 1.80
N VAL A 172 -3.14 -24.10 0.82
CA VAL A 172 -1.74 -24.27 0.44
C VAL A 172 -0.80 -23.74 1.52
N SER A 173 0.16 -24.56 1.94
CA SER A 173 1.30 -24.11 2.73
C SER A 173 2.32 -23.46 1.79
N GLY A 174 2.19 -22.15 1.58
CA GLY A 174 3.13 -21.35 0.80
C GLY A 174 4.49 -21.26 1.49
N PHE A 175 5.57 -21.53 0.76
CA PHE A 175 6.93 -21.44 1.27
C PHE A 175 7.56 -20.11 0.88
N VAL A 176 8.11 -19.39 1.86
CA VAL A 176 8.87 -18.15 1.63
C VAL A 176 10.22 -18.52 1.02
N ARG A 177 10.29 -18.54 -0.31
CA ARG A 177 11.45 -18.94 -1.11
C ARG A 177 11.84 -17.79 -2.01
N VAL A 178 12.50 -16.81 -1.41
CA VAL A 178 12.89 -15.57 -2.08
C VAL A 178 13.93 -15.86 -3.17
N ASP A 179 13.71 -15.34 -4.39
CA ASP A 179 14.69 -15.46 -5.48
C ASP A 179 16.04 -14.83 -5.08
N LEU A 180 17.16 -15.45 -5.47
CA LEU A 180 18.52 -15.05 -5.06
C LEU A 180 18.88 -13.60 -5.40
N LYS A 181 18.29 -13.04 -6.45
CA LYS A 181 18.54 -11.67 -6.91
C LYS A 181 17.66 -10.63 -6.20
N THR A 182 16.81 -11.04 -5.28
CA THR A 182 15.93 -10.12 -4.54
C THR A 182 16.79 -9.23 -3.64
N PRO A 183 16.71 -7.90 -3.79
CA PRO A 183 17.41 -6.96 -2.92
C PRO A 183 17.05 -7.22 -1.46
N ASP A 184 18.01 -7.11 -0.55
CA ASP A 184 17.79 -7.16 0.89
C ASP A 184 16.97 -8.38 1.38
N ALA A 185 17.08 -9.52 0.66
CA ALA A 185 16.31 -10.75 0.90
C ALA A 185 16.44 -11.30 2.34
N ALA A 186 17.49 -10.93 3.06
CA ALA A 186 17.67 -11.29 4.47
C ALA A 186 16.53 -10.77 5.37
N ILE A 187 15.89 -9.65 5.02
CA ILE A 187 14.72 -9.12 5.76
C ILE A 187 13.54 -10.08 5.60
N LEU A 188 13.29 -10.53 4.37
CA LEU A 188 12.20 -11.46 4.04
C LEU A 188 12.39 -12.85 4.64
N ASN A 189 13.61 -13.26 5.00
CA ASN A 189 13.90 -14.60 5.55
C ASN A 189 14.10 -14.62 7.08
N LYS A 190 13.75 -13.54 7.78
CA LYS A 190 14.11 -13.37 9.19
C LYS A 190 13.07 -13.94 10.15
N GLY A 191 13.52 -14.76 11.11
CA GLY A 191 12.78 -15.05 12.34
C GLY A 191 11.66 -16.09 12.23
N TYR A 192 11.66 -16.90 11.18
CA TYR A 192 10.70 -17.99 11.02
C TYR A 192 10.92 -19.15 11.99
N HIS A 193 9.85 -19.90 12.27
CA HIS A 193 9.87 -21.05 13.18
C HIS A 193 10.78 -22.19 12.68
N VAL A 194 10.99 -22.27 11.37
CA VAL A 194 11.89 -23.22 10.70
C VAL A 194 12.73 -22.49 9.65
N GLU A 195 13.70 -23.18 9.06
CA GLU A 195 14.65 -22.58 8.09
C GLU A 195 13.95 -21.88 6.90
N ILE A 196 12.85 -22.45 6.41
CA ILE A 196 12.03 -21.86 5.33
C ILE A 196 10.66 -21.52 5.91
N GLY A 197 10.35 -20.22 5.98
CA GLY A 197 9.06 -19.74 6.48
C GLY A 197 7.88 -20.34 5.70
N LYS A 198 6.80 -20.63 6.42
CA LYS A 198 5.57 -21.17 5.85
C LYS A 198 4.40 -20.25 6.16
N VAL A 199 3.61 -19.93 5.15
CA VAL A 199 2.43 -19.08 5.29
C VAL A 199 1.23 -19.74 4.63
N LEU A 200 0.06 -19.58 5.26
CA LEU A 200 -1.16 -20.18 4.73
C LEU A 200 -1.71 -19.31 3.61
N PHE A 201 -1.92 -19.92 2.46
CA PHE A 201 -2.66 -19.36 1.35
C PHE A 201 -3.96 -20.18 1.23
N HIS A 202 -5.06 -19.61 1.72
CA HIS A 202 -6.34 -20.31 1.80
C HIS A 202 -7.11 -20.12 0.48
N THR A 203 -6.95 -21.08 -0.43
CA THR A 203 -7.53 -21.07 -1.79
C THR A 203 -6.93 -19.96 -2.65
N PRO A 204 -5.63 -20.03 -3.01
CA PRO A 204 -4.98 -18.93 -3.69
C PRO A 204 -5.11 -18.98 -5.20
N GLY A 205 -5.18 -17.80 -5.82
CA GLY A 205 -4.83 -17.64 -7.22
C GLY A 205 -3.33 -17.86 -7.48
N VAL A 206 -2.95 -17.99 -8.76
CA VAL A 206 -1.55 -18.12 -9.19
C VAL A 206 -1.11 -16.88 -9.95
N LEU A 207 0.14 -16.45 -9.75
CA LEU A 207 0.70 -15.30 -10.44
C LEU A 207 1.32 -15.66 -11.78
N ALA A 208 1.11 -14.79 -12.76
CA ALA A 208 1.72 -14.79 -14.08
C ALA A 208 2.38 -13.44 -14.36
N TRP A 209 3.00 -13.31 -15.54
CA TRP A 209 3.41 -12.02 -16.06
C TRP A 209 3.04 -11.87 -17.53
N VAL A 210 2.92 -10.62 -17.98
CA VAL A 210 2.57 -10.27 -19.36
C VAL A 210 3.74 -9.55 -20.01
N ASP A 211 4.10 -9.97 -21.23
CA ASP A 211 5.15 -9.30 -22.01
C ASP A 211 4.64 -8.04 -22.72
N GLU A 212 5.55 -7.30 -23.35
CA GLU A 212 5.25 -6.07 -24.09
C GLU A 212 4.25 -6.27 -25.24
N LYS A 213 4.02 -7.52 -25.68
CA LYS A 213 3.07 -7.88 -26.75
C LYS A 213 1.71 -8.31 -26.19
N GLY A 214 1.51 -8.23 -24.87
CA GLY A 214 0.29 -8.67 -24.21
C GLY A 214 0.18 -10.19 -24.05
N LYS A 215 1.25 -10.95 -24.32
CA LYS A 215 1.25 -12.41 -24.13
C LYS A 215 1.55 -12.76 -22.68
N TRP A 216 0.75 -13.67 -22.16
CA TRP A 216 0.85 -14.19 -20.80
C TRP A 216 1.91 -15.30 -20.72
N HIS A 217 2.67 -15.29 -19.64
CA HIS A 217 3.74 -16.25 -19.37
C HIS A 217 3.69 -16.71 -17.91
N PRO A 218 3.97 -17.99 -17.63
CA PRO A 218 4.17 -18.47 -16.27
C PRO A 218 5.24 -17.67 -15.53
N LEU A 219 4.96 -17.28 -14.29
CA LEU A 219 5.95 -16.71 -13.38
C LEU A 219 6.65 -17.85 -12.62
N ILE A 220 7.66 -18.45 -13.24
CA ILE A 220 8.39 -19.62 -12.74
C ILE A 220 9.91 -19.41 -12.84
N ALA A 221 10.69 -20.33 -12.25
CA ALA A 221 12.14 -20.25 -12.28
C ALA A 221 12.68 -20.24 -13.72
N GLY A 222 13.60 -19.32 -14.02
CA GLY A 222 14.15 -19.14 -15.37
C GLY A 222 13.28 -18.29 -16.32
N ALA A 223 12.05 -17.94 -15.93
CA ALA A 223 11.12 -17.12 -16.69
C ALA A 223 10.58 -15.95 -15.85
N VAL A 224 11.48 -15.28 -15.11
CA VAL A 224 11.15 -14.13 -14.26
C VAL A 224 11.66 -12.85 -14.93
N PRO A 225 10.78 -11.86 -15.22
CA PRO A 225 11.19 -10.59 -15.81
C PRO A 225 12.12 -9.79 -14.88
N GLU A 226 13.00 -8.96 -15.44
CA GLU A 226 13.87 -8.09 -14.65
C GLU A 226 13.06 -7.14 -13.77
N GLY A 227 13.40 -7.03 -12.48
CA GLY A 227 12.67 -6.19 -11.52
C GLY A 227 11.43 -6.86 -10.93
N VAL A 228 11.14 -8.12 -11.29
CA VAL A 228 10.16 -8.97 -10.62
C VAL A 228 10.88 -9.96 -9.70
N TYR A 229 10.34 -10.17 -8.52
CA TYR A 229 10.92 -10.99 -7.47
C TYR A 229 9.85 -11.94 -6.90
N ARG A 230 10.04 -13.25 -7.05
CA ARG A 230 9.14 -14.24 -6.45
C ARG A 230 9.51 -14.42 -4.97
N ILE A 231 8.50 -14.43 -4.11
CA ILE A 231 8.69 -14.43 -2.66
C ILE A 231 8.05 -15.68 -2.04
N VAL A 232 6.82 -16.01 -2.40
CA VAL A 232 6.12 -17.19 -1.89
C VAL A 232 5.72 -18.12 -3.03
N MET A 233 5.99 -19.41 -2.88
CA MET A 233 5.62 -20.43 -3.85
C MET A 233 5.00 -21.67 -3.19
N THR A 234 4.29 -22.48 -3.98
CA THR A 234 3.87 -23.84 -3.59
C THR A 234 5.09 -24.75 -3.32
N SER A 235 4.86 -26.00 -2.91
CA SER A 235 5.89 -27.03 -3.04
C SER A 235 6.03 -27.48 -4.50
N SER A 236 6.94 -28.42 -4.79
CA SER A 236 7.04 -29.04 -6.11
C SER A 236 5.84 -29.92 -6.48
N ASN A 237 4.97 -30.24 -5.50
CA ASN A 237 3.71 -30.94 -5.72
C ASN A 237 2.53 -29.98 -5.94
N GLY A 238 2.80 -28.69 -6.11
CA GLY A 238 1.77 -27.74 -6.51
C GLY A 238 1.09 -28.19 -7.80
N MET A 239 -0.17 -27.82 -7.95
CA MET A 239 -1.00 -28.15 -9.10
C MET A 239 -1.87 -26.96 -9.48
N ILE A 240 -2.16 -26.81 -10.77
CA ILE A 240 -3.08 -25.78 -11.27
C ILE A 240 -4.47 -26.37 -11.46
N GLU A 241 -5.47 -25.69 -10.94
CA GLU A 241 -6.89 -25.93 -11.21
C GLU A 241 -7.46 -24.73 -11.98
N ASP A 242 -8.29 -25.02 -12.97
CA ASP A 242 -9.01 -24.05 -13.79
C ASP A 242 -10.46 -24.56 -13.82
N ASN A 243 -11.32 -23.85 -13.11
CA ASN A 243 -12.67 -24.25 -12.77
C ASN A 243 -13.72 -23.32 -13.38
N TYR A 244 -13.42 -22.03 -13.61
CA TYR A 244 -14.37 -21.05 -14.14
C TYR A 244 -13.74 -20.13 -15.18
N ALA A 245 -14.59 -19.65 -16.09
CA ALA A 245 -14.16 -18.72 -17.13
C ALA A 245 -13.81 -17.32 -16.55
N PRO A 246 -12.86 -16.59 -17.16
CA PRO A 246 -12.10 -16.99 -18.36
C PRO A 246 -11.03 -18.04 -18.06
N GLU A 247 -10.68 -18.86 -19.04
CA GLU A 247 -9.61 -19.85 -18.89
C GLU A 247 -8.27 -19.21 -18.50
N ALA A 248 -7.46 -19.99 -17.80
CA ALA A 248 -6.08 -19.64 -17.50
C ALA A 248 -5.31 -19.26 -18.77
N ARG A 249 -4.56 -18.16 -18.71
CA ARG A 249 -3.85 -17.57 -19.85
C ARG A 249 -2.37 -17.91 -19.87
N ALA A 250 -1.76 -18.14 -18.71
CA ALA A 250 -0.35 -18.49 -18.60
C ALA A 250 -0.15 -19.99 -18.30
N TYR A 251 -0.99 -20.54 -17.42
CA TYR A 251 -0.93 -21.92 -16.98
C TYR A 251 -2.00 -22.78 -17.67
N ARG A 252 -1.91 -24.11 -17.47
CA ARG A 252 -2.93 -25.07 -17.88
C ARG A 252 -3.35 -25.90 -16.67
N ALA A 253 -4.63 -26.26 -16.64
CA ALA A 253 -5.15 -27.22 -15.68
C ALA A 253 -4.24 -28.47 -15.59
N TRP A 254 -4.03 -28.95 -14.36
CA TRP A 254 -3.20 -30.10 -14.02
C TRP A 254 -1.70 -29.94 -14.26
N ASN A 255 -1.21 -28.75 -14.63
CA ASN A 255 0.22 -28.48 -14.54
C ASN A 255 0.68 -28.71 -13.10
N ARG A 256 1.77 -29.47 -12.93
CA ARG A 256 2.41 -29.72 -11.64
C ARG A 256 3.73 -28.97 -11.53
N GLY A 257 4.04 -28.44 -10.35
CA GLY A 257 5.33 -27.80 -10.10
C GLY A 257 5.31 -26.77 -8.99
N LEU A 258 6.32 -25.91 -9.02
CA LEU A 258 6.50 -24.76 -8.13
C LEU A 258 5.83 -23.53 -8.74
N PHE A 259 4.68 -23.15 -8.20
CA PHE A 259 3.89 -22.01 -8.67
C PHE A 259 4.03 -20.82 -7.73
N THR A 260 4.06 -19.62 -8.30
CA THR A 260 4.23 -18.37 -7.54
C THR A 260 2.88 -17.92 -6.98
N LEU A 261 2.83 -17.77 -5.65
CA LEU A 261 1.64 -17.33 -4.91
C LEU A 261 1.74 -15.85 -4.50
N LEU A 262 2.96 -15.32 -4.36
CA LEU A 262 3.21 -13.91 -4.06
C LEU A 262 4.53 -13.47 -4.69
N ALA A 263 4.51 -12.33 -5.37
CA ALA A 263 5.66 -11.69 -5.96
C ALA A 263 5.60 -10.17 -5.80
N ALA A 264 6.76 -9.53 -5.95
CA ALA A 264 6.87 -8.08 -6.00
C ALA A 264 7.47 -7.64 -7.34
N GLU A 265 7.09 -6.45 -7.81
CA GLU A 265 7.64 -5.80 -8.98
C GLU A 265 8.10 -4.38 -8.62
N PHE A 266 9.33 -4.03 -9.01
CA PHE A 266 9.81 -2.66 -8.95
C PHE A 266 9.35 -1.92 -10.20
N VAL A 267 8.31 -1.11 -10.04
CA VAL A 267 7.64 -0.41 -11.13
C VAL A 267 8.38 0.88 -11.42
N LYS A 268 8.73 1.11 -12.69
CA LYS A 268 9.33 2.35 -13.18
C LYS A 268 8.30 3.13 -13.99
N PHE A 269 8.05 4.37 -13.61
CA PHE A 269 7.09 5.23 -14.28
C PHE A 269 7.74 6.09 -15.38
N PRO A 270 6.96 6.53 -16.38
CA PRO A 270 7.47 7.42 -17.44
C PRO A 270 8.07 8.73 -16.94
N ASN A 271 7.64 9.21 -15.77
CA ASN A 271 8.17 10.41 -15.11
C ASN A 271 9.50 10.18 -14.36
N GLY A 272 10.09 8.98 -14.47
CA GLY A 272 11.35 8.60 -13.81
C GLY A 272 11.19 8.15 -12.35
N ALA A 273 10.00 8.27 -11.76
CA ALA A 273 9.72 7.77 -10.43
C ALA A 273 9.66 6.24 -10.39
N GLY A 274 9.84 5.65 -9.22
CA GLY A 274 9.71 4.21 -9.01
C GLY A 274 9.01 3.87 -7.70
N SER A 275 8.23 2.80 -7.73
CA SER A 275 7.46 2.30 -6.58
C SER A 275 7.46 0.76 -6.55
N VAL A 276 7.04 0.17 -5.43
CA VAL A 276 6.98 -1.29 -5.25
C VAL A 276 5.54 -1.76 -5.37
N LEU A 277 5.27 -2.70 -6.28
CA LEU A 277 4.02 -3.43 -6.37
C LEU A 277 4.19 -4.81 -5.73
N ILE A 278 3.26 -5.24 -4.90
CA ILE A 278 3.13 -6.60 -4.39
C ILE A 278 1.81 -7.16 -4.92
N VAL A 279 1.86 -8.35 -5.50
CA VAL A 279 0.66 -9.10 -5.91
C VAL A 279 0.68 -10.43 -5.17
N SER A 280 -0.46 -10.84 -4.63
CA SER A 280 -0.61 -12.13 -3.94
C SER A 280 -1.91 -12.83 -4.32
N GLY A 281 -1.91 -14.16 -4.33
CA GLY A 281 -3.11 -14.96 -4.59
C GLY A 281 -4.06 -15.10 -3.39
N GLU A 282 -3.66 -14.62 -2.21
CA GLU A 282 -4.46 -14.55 -0.99
C GLU A 282 -4.18 -13.22 -0.29
N SER A 283 -5.14 -12.72 0.48
CA SER A 283 -5.05 -11.45 1.19
C SER A 283 -4.34 -11.57 2.54
N PRO A 284 -3.62 -10.52 2.99
CA PRO A 284 -3.14 -10.45 4.38
C PRO A 284 -4.26 -10.27 5.41
N TYR A 285 -5.47 -9.86 5.01
CA TYR A 285 -6.62 -9.67 5.90
C TYR A 285 -7.94 -9.96 5.18
N GLY A 286 -9.05 -9.97 5.92
CA GLY A 286 -10.40 -9.93 5.36
C GLY A 286 -10.96 -11.23 4.81
N SER A 287 -10.12 -12.15 4.32
CA SER A 287 -10.56 -13.52 4.05
C SER A 287 -10.82 -14.26 5.38
N PRO A 288 -11.62 -15.36 5.38
CA PRO A 288 -11.87 -16.12 6.59
C PRO A 288 -10.60 -16.67 7.26
N VAL A 289 -9.55 -16.93 6.46
CA VAL A 289 -8.26 -17.43 6.91
C VAL A 289 -7.14 -16.74 6.09
N PRO A 290 -6.76 -15.51 6.46
CA PRO A 290 -5.82 -14.72 5.67
C PRO A 290 -4.36 -15.14 5.92
N ILE A 291 -3.43 -14.65 5.07
CA ILE A 291 -1.98 -14.92 5.19
C ILE A 291 -1.45 -14.64 6.60
N TRP A 292 -2.05 -13.69 7.31
CA TRP A 292 -1.64 -13.25 8.64
C TRP A 292 -1.68 -14.32 9.74
N VAL A 293 -2.42 -15.43 9.57
CA VAL A 293 -2.57 -16.44 10.63
C VAL A 293 -1.27 -17.19 10.92
N ASN A 294 -0.99 -17.48 12.21
CA ASN A 294 0.13 -18.36 12.60
C ASN A 294 -0.30 -19.82 12.79
N ARG A 295 -1.60 -20.11 12.73
CA ARG A 295 -2.13 -21.45 12.98
C ARG A 295 -3.47 -21.66 12.28
N TYR A 296 -3.65 -22.86 11.76
CA TYR A 296 -4.93 -23.38 11.28
C TYR A 296 -5.05 -24.84 11.74
N GLY A 297 -5.97 -25.12 12.67
CA GLY A 297 -6.03 -26.42 13.36
C GLY A 297 -4.66 -26.82 13.95
N ASN A 298 -4.14 -27.97 13.53
CA ASN A 298 -2.84 -28.50 13.98
C ASN A 298 -1.64 -27.96 13.18
N TYR A 299 -1.87 -27.18 12.12
CA TYR A 299 -0.82 -26.66 11.24
C TYR A 299 -0.28 -25.33 11.77
N ILE A 300 1.04 -25.16 11.73
CA ILE A 300 1.75 -23.97 12.20
C ILE A 300 2.28 -23.19 10.99
N PHE A 301 2.11 -21.88 11.03
CA PHE A 301 2.52 -20.92 10.02
C PHE A 301 3.21 -19.71 10.66
N ASP A 302 3.89 -18.94 9.83
CA ASP A 302 4.67 -17.76 10.17
C ASP A 302 3.98 -16.46 9.71
N GLY A 303 2.64 -16.46 9.56
CA GLY A 303 1.86 -15.38 8.96
C GLY A 303 2.20 -13.98 9.47
N GLN A 304 2.15 -13.79 10.80
CA GLN A 304 2.44 -12.49 11.42
C GLN A 304 3.89 -12.04 11.15
N GLN A 305 4.85 -12.97 11.26
CA GLN A 305 6.26 -12.67 11.03
C GLN A 305 6.54 -12.37 9.55
N PHE A 306 5.91 -13.12 8.64
CA PHE A 306 6.04 -12.94 7.20
C PHE A 306 5.50 -11.58 6.76
N VAL A 307 4.26 -11.23 7.12
CA VAL A 307 3.66 -9.94 6.75
C VAL A 307 4.47 -8.77 7.35
N THR A 308 4.95 -8.91 8.59
CA THR A 308 5.87 -7.94 9.20
C THR A 308 7.14 -7.75 8.38
N ASN A 309 7.76 -8.84 7.94
CA ASN A 309 8.99 -8.81 7.14
C ASN A 309 8.74 -8.23 5.75
N LEU A 310 7.63 -8.60 5.11
CA LEU A 310 7.26 -8.14 3.78
C LEU A 310 7.01 -6.64 3.76
N LEU A 311 6.27 -6.10 4.73
CA LEU A 311 6.06 -4.65 4.84
C LEU A 311 7.37 -3.90 5.10
N ARG A 312 8.20 -4.38 6.03
CA ARG A 312 9.52 -3.77 6.30
C ARG A 312 10.41 -3.76 5.07
N TRP A 313 10.47 -4.88 4.35
CA TRP A 313 11.23 -5.00 3.12
C TRP A 313 10.69 -4.05 2.05
N ALA A 314 9.38 -4.07 1.78
CA ALA A 314 8.79 -3.26 0.72
C ALA A 314 8.93 -1.75 0.98
N ILE A 315 8.73 -1.31 2.23
CA ILE A 315 8.93 0.09 2.64
C ILE A 315 10.40 0.50 2.46
N LEU A 316 11.35 -0.36 2.86
CA LEU A 316 12.77 -0.11 2.64
C LEU A 316 13.09 0.02 1.15
N GLU A 317 12.64 -0.92 0.33
CA GLU A 317 12.90 -0.90 -1.12
C GLU A 317 12.25 0.30 -1.80
N ALA A 318 10.99 0.62 -1.48
CA ALA A 318 10.33 1.82 -1.98
C ALA A 318 11.11 3.09 -1.60
N SER A 319 11.65 3.18 -0.38
CA SER A 319 12.44 4.36 0.03
C SER A 319 13.74 4.57 -0.77
N LYS A 320 14.26 3.52 -1.42
CA LYS A 320 15.46 3.58 -2.27
C LYS A 320 15.14 3.97 -3.71
N LEU A 321 13.87 3.88 -4.13
CA LEU A 321 13.45 4.19 -5.50
C LEU A 321 13.28 5.70 -5.70
N PRO A 322 13.52 6.21 -6.93
CA PRO A 322 13.40 7.63 -7.23
C PRO A 322 11.95 8.11 -7.02
N LYS A 323 11.80 9.31 -6.47
CA LYS A 323 10.52 10.03 -6.40
C LYS A 323 10.41 10.99 -7.57
N ALA A 324 9.18 11.28 -7.99
CA ALA A 324 8.93 12.28 -9.03
C ALA A 324 9.50 13.63 -8.58
N GLU A 325 10.24 14.31 -9.47
CA GLU A 325 10.71 15.66 -9.18
C GLU A 325 9.50 16.58 -8.98
N THR A 326 9.37 17.15 -7.78
CA THR A 326 8.35 18.14 -7.52
C THR A 326 8.77 19.42 -8.23
N THR A 327 8.26 19.64 -9.44
CA THR A 327 8.41 20.92 -10.15
C THR A 327 7.74 22.00 -9.31
N THR A 328 8.50 22.60 -8.41
CA THR A 328 8.06 23.76 -7.66
C THR A 328 8.14 24.93 -8.62
N THR A 329 7.06 25.17 -9.35
CA THR A 329 6.91 26.38 -10.17
C THR A 329 6.84 27.56 -9.21
N SER A 330 7.99 28.11 -8.85
CA SER A 330 8.10 29.44 -8.25
C SER A 330 7.57 30.44 -9.26
N THR A 331 6.27 30.76 -9.20
CA THR A 331 5.71 31.91 -9.90
C THR A 331 6.26 33.17 -9.24
N THR A 332 7.46 33.57 -9.63
CA THR A 332 7.98 34.92 -9.34
C THR A 332 7.13 35.89 -10.16
N ARG A 333 6.12 36.47 -9.51
CA ARG A 333 5.30 37.55 -10.07
C ARG A 333 6.17 38.81 -10.20
N SER A 334 6.89 38.93 -11.30
CA SER A 334 7.53 40.18 -11.70
C SER A 334 6.45 41.20 -12.04
N THR A 335 6.23 42.14 -11.13
CA THR A 335 5.35 43.28 -11.35
C THR A 335 6.08 44.26 -12.26
N THR A 336 5.91 44.12 -13.57
CA THR A 336 6.38 45.14 -14.52
C THR A 336 5.43 46.33 -14.43
N THR A 337 5.89 47.41 -13.81
CA THR A 337 5.18 48.70 -13.84
C THR A 337 5.46 49.35 -15.19
N THR A 338 4.47 49.32 -16.10
CA THR A 338 4.54 50.04 -17.37
C THR A 338 4.11 51.49 -17.16
N THR A 339 5.07 52.42 -17.15
CA THR A 339 4.79 53.86 -17.22
C THR A 339 4.44 54.22 -18.68
N THR A 340 3.17 54.49 -18.94
CA THR A 340 2.69 54.96 -20.26
C THR A 340 2.93 56.47 -20.38
N THR A 341 3.93 56.88 -21.16
CA THR A 341 4.08 58.27 -21.62
C THR A 341 3.25 58.45 -22.88
N GLN A 342 2.13 59.17 -22.77
CA GLN A 342 1.26 59.57 -23.88
C GLN A 342 2.02 60.54 -24.81
N LYS A 343 2.24 60.14 -26.07
CA LYS A 343 2.62 61.05 -27.15
C LYS A 343 1.50 61.07 -28.18
N THR A 344 0.82 62.21 -28.27
CA THR A 344 -0.26 62.49 -29.20
C THR A 344 0.29 62.65 -30.61
N SER A 345 -0.11 61.78 -31.53
CA SER A 345 0.00 62.00 -32.97
C SER A 345 -1.31 61.61 -33.63
N SER A 346 -1.94 62.61 -34.26
CA SER A 346 -3.17 62.52 -35.01
C SER A 346 -2.93 61.93 -36.39
N THR A 347 -3.60 60.83 -36.73
CA THR A 347 -3.82 60.44 -38.13
C THR A 347 -5.23 59.93 -38.32
N THR A 348 -5.94 60.61 -39.21
CA THR A 348 -7.29 60.37 -39.70
C THR A 348 -7.36 59.13 -40.56
N HIS A 349 -8.28 58.19 -40.29
CA HIS A 349 -8.85 57.29 -41.30
C HIS A 349 -10.33 56.98 -41.01
N THR A 350 -11.09 56.96 -42.10
CA THR A 350 -12.54 56.94 -42.22
C THR A 350 -13.06 55.52 -42.52
N ALA A 351 -14.20 55.16 -41.89
CA ALA A 351 -15.17 54.08 -42.19
C ALA A 351 -14.65 52.63 -42.14
N ILE A 352 -15.38 51.64 -41.60
CA ILE A 352 -16.74 51.18 -41.97
C ILE A 352 -17.43 50.52 -40.75
N SER A 353 -18.73 50.74 -40.65
CA SER A 353 -19.68 50.16 -39.69
C SER A 353 -19.85 48.64 -39.80
N THR A 354 -20.00 47.96 -38.65
CA THR A 354 -21.00 46.90 -38.48
C THR A 354 -21.56 46.94 -37.05
N THR A 355 -22.86 47.19 -36.95
CA THR A 355 -23.65 47.20 -35.71
C THR A 355 -24.18 45.80 -35.45
N THR A 356 -24.07 45.31 -34.22
CA THR A 356 -24.98 44.26 -33.73
C THR A 356 -25.26 44.50 -32.25
N THR A 357 -26.54 44.72 -31.96
CA THR A 357 -27.13 45.02 -30.65
C THR A 357 -27.93 43.80 -30.19
N SER A 358 -27.73 43.35 -28.95
CA SER A 358 -28.79 42.86 -28.04
C SER A 358 -28.16 42.49 -26.69
N THR A 359 -28.31 43.34 -25.68
CA THR A 359 -29.32 43.34 -24.59
C THR A 359 -28.83 42.58 -23.35
N PRO A 360 -28.70 43.26 -22.19
CA PRO A 360 -28.14 42.69 -20.96
C PRO A 360 -29.18 41.92 -20.15
N LYS A 361 -28.76 40.82 -19.51
CA LYS A 361 -29.55 40.10 -18.53
C LYS A 361 -28.97 40.33 -17.13
N GLU A 362 -29.84 40.94 -16.34
CA GLU A 362 -29.87 41.26 -14.91
C GLU A 362 -29.04 40.36 -13.97
N GLU A 363 -28.18 41.02 -13.20
CA GLU A 363 -27.48 40.50 -12.02
C GLU A 363 -28.44 40.35 -10.83
N THR A 364 -28.34 39.25 -10.08
CA THR A 364 -28.84 39.16 -8.71
C THR A 364 -27.64 38.94 -7.80
N VAL A 365 -27.17 40.02 -7.18
CA VAL A 365 -26.10 40.02 -6.17
C VAL A 365 -26.72 39.66 -4.82
N THR A 366 -26.31 38.53 -4.24
CA THR A 366 -26.63 38.18 -2.86
C THR A 366 -25.47 38.62 -1.97
N HIS A 367 -25.74 39.55 -1.05
CA HIS A 367 -24.79 39.97 -0.02
C HIS A 367 -24.75 38.96 1.12
N THR A 368 -23.57 38.36 1.37
CA THR A 368 -23.30 37.62 2.61
C THR A 368 -22.39 38.45 3.50
N THR A 369 -22.90 38.81 4.67
CA THR A 369 -22.21 39.56 5.73
C THR A 369 -21.25 38.64 6.50
N THR A 370 -19.95 38.90 6.41
CA THR A 370 -18.92 38.20 7.20
C THR A 370 -18.74 38.90 8.55
N THR A 371 -18.99 38.17 9.64
CA THR A 371 -18.68 38.60 11.02
C THR A 371 -17.26 38.13 11.38
N PRO A 372 -16.42 38.93 12.07
CA PRO A 372 -15.06 38.51 12.42
C PRO A 372 -15.08 37.49 13.55
N GLN A 373 -14.48 36.32 13.31
CA GLN A 373 -14.29 35.28 14.32
C GLN A 373 -12.99 35.53 15.10
N LYS A 374 -13.13 35.49 16.41
CA LYS A 374 -12.14 35.77 17.47
C LYS A 374 -11.08 34.66 17.54
N GLU A 375 -9.80 35.03 17.54
CA GLU A 375 -8.67 34.13 17.82
C GLU A 375 -8.81 33.47 19.21
N SER A 376 -8.78 32.14 19.24
CA SER A 376 -8.70 31.35 20.47
C SER A 376 -7.26 30.87 20.69
N SER A 377 -6.60 31.44 21.69
CA SER A 377 -5.31 31.00 22.22
C SER A 377 -5.40 29.60 22.84
N LEU A 378 -4.40 28.75 22.56
CA LEU A 378 -4.20 27.44 23.18
C LEU A 378 -4.08 27.54 24.72
N PRO A 379 -4.69 26.60 25.49
CA PRO A 379 -4.57 26.59 26.94
C PRO A 379 -3.21 26.06 27.41
N GLY A 380 -2.56 26.82 28.31
CA GLY A 380 -1.24 26.56 28.90
C GLY A 380 -1.11 25.34 29.82
N ARG A 381 -1.76 24.22 29.51
CA ARG A 381 -1.65 22.95 30.25
C ARG A 381 -0.73 21.91 29.60
N LEU A 382 -0.31 22.07 28.33
CA LEU A 382 0.64 21.14 27.69
C LEU A 382 2.12 21.37 28.06
N VAL A 383 2.49 22.56 28.55
CA VAL A 383 3.89 22.90 28.86
C VAL A 383 4.40 22.17 30.12
N TRP A 384 3.51 21.79 31.04
CA TRP A 384 3.90 21.12 32.30
C TRP A 384 4.19 19.63 32.13
N ILE A 385 3.56 18.95 31.16
CA ILE A 385 3.73 17.49 30.96
C ILE A 385 5.10 17.19 30.32
N VAL A 386 5.54 18.05 29.39
CA VAL A 386 6.87 17.93 28.77
C VAL A 386 7.99 18.24 29.78
N GLY A 387 7.77 19.21 30.68
CA GLY A 387 8.71 19.53 31.76
C GLY A 387 8.90 18.38 32.76
N LEU A 388 7.84 17.64 33.09
CA LEU A 388 7.90 16.53 34.05
C LEU A 388 8.68 15.31 33.49
N LEU A 389 8.51 14.99 32.21
CA LEU A 389 9.18 13.85 31.56
C LEU A 389 10.69 14.05 31.42
N VAL A 390 11.14 15.29 31.20
CA VAL A 390 12.58 15.61 31.11
C VAL A 390 13.26 15.47 32.48
N VAL A 391 12.57 15.85 33.57
CA VAL A 391 13.11 15.73 34.93
C VAL A 391 13.19 14.27 35.39
N ILE A 392 12.19 13.43 35.03
CA ILE A 392 12.20 12.00 35.35
C ILE A 392 13.30 11.27 34.57
N GLY A 393 13.48 11.59 33.28
CA GLY A 393 14.56 11.02 32.47
C GLY A 393 15.96 11.36 33.00
N ALA A 394 16.17 12.60 33.46
CA ALA A 394 17.43 13.03 34.06
C ALA A 394 17.71 12.32 35.41
N ALA A 395 16.68 12.13 36.25
CA ALA A 395 16.82 11.46 37.54
C ALA A 395 17.17 9.97 37.38
N ILE A 396 16.55 9.26 36.42
CA ILE A 396 16.85 7.85 36.13
C ILE A 396 18.29 7.70 35.63
N LEU A 397 18.76 8.62 34.78
CA LEU A 397 20.13 8.60 34.27
C LEU A 397 21.17 8.81 35.38
N VAL A 398 20.90 9.71 36.33
CA VAL A 398 21.78 9.95 37.50
C VAL A 398 21.82 8.71 38.42
N VAL A 399 20.69 8.05 38.65
CA VAL A 399 20.64 6.82 39.45
C VAL A 399 21.40 5.67 38.77
N LEU A 400 21.34 5.56 37.44
CA LEU A 400 22.08 4.55 36.67
C LEU A 400 23.59 4.82 36.62
N ILE A 401 24.00 6.08 36.68
CA ILE A 401 25.42 6.48 36.75
C ILE A 401 25.98 6.26 38.17
N LEU A 402 25.18 6.46 39.21
CA LEU A 402 25.59 6.28 40.61
C LEU A 402 25.51 4.83 41.13
N ARG A 403 24.81 3.94 40.42
CA ARG A 403 24.70 2.49 40.75
C ARG A 403 25.51 1.59 39.82
N ARG A 404 26.81 1.85 39.69
CA ARG A 404 27.74 0.79 39.27
C ARG A 404 28.77 0.55 40.38
N PRO A 405 29.00 -0.71 40.81
CA PRO A 405 30.19 -1.05 41.56
C PRO A 405 31.46 -0.83 40.72
#